data_AF-A0A9N7YWU5-F1
#
_entry.id   AF-A0A9N7YWU5-F1
#
_cell.length_a   1.000
_cell.length_b   1.000
_cell.length_c   1.000
_cell.angle_alpha   90.00
_cell.angle_beta   90.00
_cell.angle_gamma   90.00
#
_symmetry.space_group_name_H-M   'P 1'
#
loop_
_entity.id
_entity.type
_entity.pdbx_description
1 polymer ?
#
loop_
_entity_poly.entity_id
_entity_poly.type
_entity_poly.pdbx_seq_one_letter_code
_entity_poly.pdbx_strand_id
1 'polypeptide(L)' 'MLSFSRDPKGYIQDWLKSQSRDLKLMTDVVGNPEEERRAEFYHEPWSQEAVSRYFYCKIQQRRQELEQALAVRNT' A
#
# COMPACT_ATOMS: atom_id res chain seq x y z
N MET A 1 8.04 18.55 -27.85
CA MET A 1 9.49 18.60 -28.18
C MET A 1 10.21 19.78 -27.56
N LEU A 2 9.64 21.00 -27.56
CA LEU A 2 10.30 22.19 -26.98
C LEU A 2 10.61 22.10 -25.48
N SER A 3 9.80 21.37 -24.70
CA SER A 3 10.03 21.11 -23.28
C SER A 3 11.21 20.15 -23.05
N PHE A 4 11.27 19.06 -23.82
CA PHE A 4 12.40 18.12 -23.78
C PHE A 4 13.72 18.78 -24.18
N SER A 5 13.74 19.62 -25.20
CA SER A 5 14.96 20.28 -25.64
C SER A 5 15.49 21.36 -24.68
N ARG A 6 14.65 21.83 -23.74
CA ARG A 6 15.03 22.83 -22.71
C ARG A 6 15.61 22.19 -21.46
N ASP A 7 15.04 21.06 -21.01
CA ASP A 7 15.56 20.26 -19.90
C ASP A 7 15.24 18.78 -20.16
N PRO A 8 16.11 18.04 -20.88
CA PRO A 8 15.84 16.66 -21.24
C PRO A 8 15.82 15.75 -20.00
N LYS A 9 16.62 16.06 -18.97
CA LYS A 9 16.70 15.25 -17.75
C LYS A 9 15.41 15.37 -16.93
N GLY A 10 14.98 16.60 -16.63
CA GLY A 10 13.73 16.84 -15.91
C GLY A 10 12.53 16.32 -16.68
N TYR A 11 12.49 16.54 -17.99
CA TYR A 11 11.43 16.02 -18.84
C TYR A 11 11.34 14.49 -18.79
N ILE A 12 12.46 13.76 -18.90
CA ILE A 12 12.44 12.29 -18.80
C ILE A 12 11.96 11.85 -17.43
N GLN A 13 12.39 12.50 -16.35
CA GLN A 13 11.97 12.15 -14.99
C GLN A 13 10.46 12.33 -14.82
N ASP A 14 9.89 13.43 -15.30
CA ASP A 14 8.45 13.70 -15.21
C ASP A 14 7.65 12.81 -16.15
N TRP A 15 8.19 12.48 -17.32
CA TRP A 15 7.60 11.53 -18.24
C TRP A 15 7.53 10.12 -17.61
N LEU A 16 8.61 9.63 -17.00
CA LEU A 16 8.63 8.35 -16.28
C LEU A 16 7.60 8.32 -15.15
N LYS A 17 7.48 9.40 -14.36
CA LYS A 17 6.44 9.53 -13.33
C LYS A 17 5.04 9.47 -13.94
N SER A 18 4.81 10.13 -15.07
CA SER A 18 3.52 10.09 -15.76
C SER A 18 3.17 8.69 -16.23
N GLN A 19 4.09 8.05 -16.97
CA GLN A 19 3.86 6.70 -17.49
C GLN A 19 3.64 5.68 -16.36
N SER A 20 4.33 5.81 -15.23
CA SER A 20 4.09 4.97 -14.05
C SER A 20 2.68 5.17 -13.47
N ARG A 21 2.19 6.42 -13.38
CA ARG A 21 0.81 6.70 -12.93
C ARG A 21 -0.22 6.15 -13.90
N ASP A 22 -0.02 6.37 -15.19
CA ASP A 22 -0.93 5.90 -16.24
C ASP A 22 -1.02 4.37 -16.20
N LEU A 23 0.11 3.68 -16.06
CA LEU A 23 0.15 2.22 -15.92
C LEU A 23 -0.59 1.73 -14.68
N LYS A 24 -0.42 2.38 -13.52
CA LYS A 24 -1.14 2.02 -12.28
C LYS A 24 -2.65 2.15 -12.46
N LEU A 25 -3.10 3.23 -13.11
CA LEU A 25 -4.52 3.44 -13.42
C LEU A 25 -5.09 2.37 -14.35
N MET A 26 -4.31 1.92 -15.34
CA MET A 26 -4.75 0.89 -16.29
C MET A 26 -4.76 -0.54 -15.72
N THR A 27 -4.00 -0.79 -14.66
CA THR A 27 -3.79 -2.12 -14.09
C THR A 27 -4.44 -2.31 -12.72
N ASP A 28 -5.16 -1.30 -12.24
CA ASP A 28 -5.72 -1.24 -10.88
C ASP A 28 -4.68 -1.54 -9.78
N VAL A 29 -3.39 -1.31 -10.07
CA VAL A 29 -2.31 -1.48 -9.10
C VAL A 29 -2.32 -0.29 -8.15
N VAL A 30 -2.66 -0.56 -6.89
CA VAL A 30 -2.67 0.42 -5.80
C VAL A 30 -1.35 0.37 -5.04
N GLY A 31 -0.95 1.50 -4.48
CA GLY A 31 0.22 1.62 -3.61
C GLY A 31 1.50 1.99 -4.35
N ASN A 32 2.57 2.09 -3.58
CA ASN A 32 3.91 2.42 -4.08
C ASN A 32 4.95 1.60 -3.31
N PRO A 33 5.31 0.40 -3.82
CA PRO A 33 6.21 -0.50 -3.11
C PRO A 33 7.55 0.13 -2.71
N GLU A 34 8.06 1.08 -3.50
CA GLU A 34 9.33 1.76 -3.19
C GLU A 34 9.21 2.78 -2.06
N GLU A 35 8.05 3.40 -1.88
CA GLU A 35 7.78 4.26 -0.72
C GLU A 35 7.51 3.40 0.51
N GLU A 36 6.70 2.36 0.37
CA GLU A 36 6.38 1.40 1.43
C GLU A 36 7.63 0.67 1.97
N ARG A 37 8.70 0.57 1.19
CA ARG A 37 9.98 0.00 1.64
C ARG A 37 10.72 0.89 2.65
N ARG A 38 10.37 2.17 2.74
CA ARG A 38 11.09 3.17 3.55
C ARG A 38 10.38 3.40 4.88
N ALA A 39 11.14 3.54 5.96
CA ALA A 39 10.58 3.72 7.29
C ALA A 39 9.74 5.00 7.41
N GLU A 40 10.14 6.06 6.70
CA GLU A 40 9.45 7.35 6.68
C GLU A 40 7.99 7.24 6.25
N PHE A 41 7.66 6.28 5.37
CA PHE A 41 6.29 6.02 4.95
C PHE A 41 5.37 5.67 6.13
N TYR A 42 5.90 5.02 7.16
CA TYR A 42 5.16 4.59 8.35
C TYR A 42 5.22 5.61 9.51
N HIS A 43 5.77 6.80 9.27
CA HIS A 43 5.73 7.92 10.22
C HIS A 43 4.53 8.85 9.98
N GLU A 44 3.71 8.54 8.98
CA GLU A 44 2.55 9.34 8.62
C GLU A 44 1.42 9.26 9.67
N PRO A 45 0.55 10.28 9.79
CA PRO A 45 -0.50 10.34 10.81
C PRO A 45 -1.49 9.17 10.81
N TRP A 46 -1.71 8.54 9.64
CA TRP A 46 -2.60 7.39 9.51
C TRP A 46 -2.05 6.12 10.17
N SER A 47 -0.75 6.07 10.49
CA SER A 47 -0.06 4.85 10.95
C SER A 47 -0.63 4.33 12.27
N GLN A 48 -0.94 5.22 13.22
CA GLN A 48 -1.51 4.83 14.52
C GLN A 48 -2.90 4.19 14.36
N GLU A 49 -3.75 4.79 13.53
CA GLU A 49 -5.07 4.25 13.24
C GLU A 49 -4.98 2.91 12.50
N ALA A 50 -4.07 2.81 11.51
CA ALA A 50 -3.84 1.58 10.76
C ALA A 50 -3.45 0.41 11.67
N VAL A 51 -2.55 0.63 12.64
CA VAL A 51 -2.19 -0.38 13.64
C VAL A 51 -3.40 -0.77 14.49
N SER A 52 -4.21 0.20 14.91
CA SER A 52 -5.40 -0.07 15.73
C SER A 52 -6.43 -0.93 14.99
N ARG A 53 -6.71 -0.58 13.73
CA ARG A 53 -7.60 -1.36 12.84
C ARG A 53 -7.05 -2.77 12.61
N TYR A 54 -5.76 -2.88 12.32
CA TYR A 54 -5.10 -4.17 12.13
C TYR A 54 -5.25 -5.04 13.37
N PHE A 55 -4.97 -4.50 14.56
CA PHE A 55 -5.02 -5.25 15.80
C PHE A 55 -6.44 -5.74 16.12
N TYR A 56 -7.44 -4.88 15.92
CA TYR A 56 -8.85 -5.27 16.06
C TYR A 56 -9.20 -6.44 15.14
N CYS A 57 -8.90 -6.33 13.83
CA CYS A 57 -9.17 -7.39 12.86
C CYS A 57 -8.44 -8.69 13.23
N LYS A 58 -7.19 -8.61 13.69
CA LYS A 58 -6.41 -9.78 14.11
C LYS A 58 -6.99 -10.45 15.34
N ILE A 59 -7.46 -9.70 16.34
CA ILE A 59 -8.14 -10.28 17.51
C ILE A 59 -9.41 -11.01 17.09
N GLN A 60 -10.25 -10.39 16.25
CA GLN A 60 -11.49 -11.02 15.80
C GLN A 60 -11.21 -12.31 15.03
N GLN A 61 -10.20 -12.29 14.15
CA GLN A 61 -9.73 -13.49 13.45
C GLN A 61 -9.33 -14.61 14.43
N ARG A 62 -8.50 -14.30 15.44
CA ARG A 62 -8.06 -15.28 16.44
C ARG A 62 -9.20 -15.82 17.28
N ARG A 63 -10.17 -14.97 17.63
CA ARG A 63 -11.37 -15.39 18.35
C ARG A 63 -12.17 -16.40 17.53
N GLN A 64 -12.40 -16.11 16.25
CA GLN A 64 -13.12 -16.99 15.33
C GLN A 64 -12.39 -18.33 15.14
N GLU A 65 -11.07 -18.33 14.97
CA GLU A 65 -10.25 -19.54 14.89
C GLU A 65 -10.40 -20.42 16.14
N LEU A 66 -10.42 -19.80 17.33
CA LEU A 66 -10.60 -20.52 18.60
C LEU A 66 -12.02 -21.07 18.75
N GLU A 67 -13.05 -20.28 18.44
CA GLU A 67 -14.46 -20.71 18.47
C GLU A 67 -14.67 -21.92 17.55
N GLN A 68 -14.10 -21.90 16.33
CA GLN A 68 -14.16 -23.02 15.40
C GLN A 68 -13.44 -24.26 15.94
N ALA A 69 -12.23 -24.11 16.48
CA ALA A 69 -11.47 -25.24 17.04
C ALA A 69 -12.17 -25.89 18.23
N LEU A 70 -12.86 -25.10 19.07
CA LEU A 70 -13.65 -25.59 20.19
C LEU A 70 -14.95 -26.25 19.73
N ALA A 71 -15.62 -25.71 18.72
CA ALA A 71 -16.84 -26.31 18.15
C ALA A 71 -16.56 -27.70 17.55
N VAL A 72 -15.45 -27.87 16.82
CA VAL A 72 -15.03 -29.16 16.26
C VAL A 72 -14.71 -30.20 17.34
N ARG A 73 -14.25 -29.78 18.51
CA ARG A 73 -13.98 -30.71 19.64
C ARG A 73 -15.23 -31.19 20.37
N ASN A 74 -16.36 -30.49 20.21
CA ASN A 74 -17.62 -30.78 20.91
C ASN A 74 -18.63 -31.55 20.04
N THR A 75 -18.25 -31.92 18.81
CA THR A 75 -19.00 -32.80 17.89
C THR A 75 -18.29 -34.14 17.75
#